data_AF-A0A7X4Y6H8-F1
#
_entry.id   AF-A0A7X4Y6H8-F1
#
_cell.length_a   1.000
_cell.length_b   1.000
_cell.length_c   1.000
_cell.angle_alpha   90.00
_cell.angle_beta   90.00
_cell.angle_gamma   90.00
#
_symmetry.space_group_name_H-M   'P 1'
#
loop_
_entity.id
_entity.type
_entity.pdbx_description
1 polymer ?
#
loop_
_entity_poly.entity_id
_entity_poly.type
_entity_poly.pdbx_seq_one_letter_code
_entity_poly.pdbx_strand_id
1 'polypeptide(L)'
;MGLMRDEDVLNVLRAKEKLLTPVELAELLGGMLENGISHSAIVSYFKRAFPAIPLRALLESGLWWRVGKGGMSDQEFNEHLKPWVGRGVAACNGGHLV
;
A
#
# COMPACT_ATOMS: atom_id res chain seq x y z
N MET A 1 12.55 15.52 16.61
CA MET A 1 12.09 14.20 16.14
C MET A 1 12.75 13.97 14.80
N GLY A 2 13.59 12.94 14.66
CA GLY A 2 14.26 12.66 13.39
C GLY A 2 13.23 12.15 12.39
N LEU A 3 13.09 12.82 11.25
CA LEU A 3 12.35 12.32 10.09
C LEU A 3 12.80 10.89 9.81
N MET A 4 11.85 9.94 9.83
CA MET A 4 12.13 8.60 9.33
C MET A 4 12.54 8.76 7.87
N ARG A 5 13.72 8.27 7.48
CA ARG A 5 14.18 8.41 6.10
C ARG A 5 13.26 7.59 5.20
N ASP A 6 13.03 8.06 3.99
CA ASP A 6 12.24 7.35 2.97
C ASP A 6 12.58 5.85 2.89
N GLU A 7 13.86 5.51 2.94
CA GLU A 7 14.32 4.11 2.88
C GLU A 7 13.84 3.27 4.06
N ASP A 8 13.81 3.85 5.27
CA ASP A 8 13.32 3.17 6.46
C ASP A 8 11.80 2.91 6.34
N VAL A 9 11.05 3.89 5.83
CA VAL A 9 9.60 3.76 5.55
C VAL A 9 9.34 2.64 4.53
N LEU A 10 10.10 2.61 3.43
CA LEU A 10 9.95 1.59 2.40
C LEU A 10 10.27 0.18 2.92
N ASN A 11 11.32 0.04 3.74
CA ASN A 11 11.68 -1.23 4.35
C ASN A 11 10.58 -1.75 5.29
N VAL A 12 9.98 -0.86 6.08
CA VAL A 12 8.84 -1.21 6.95
C VAL A 12 7.64 -1.67 6.13
N LEU A 13 7.28 -0.96 5.06
CA LEU A 13 6.16 -1.34 4.19
C LEU A 13 6.38 -2.71 3.54
N ARG A 14 7.58 -2.96 2.98
CA ARG A 14 7.94 -4.26 2.38
C ARG A 14 7.90 -5.40 3.40
N ALA A 15 8.39 -5.17 4.61
CA ALA A 15 8.35 -6.17 5.68
C ALA A 15 6.93 -6.54 6.12
N LYS A 16 5.94 -5.68 5.84
CA LYS A 16 4.54 -5.86 6.24
C LYS A 16 3.61 -6.23 5.07
N GLU A 17 4.12 -6.28 3.85
CA GLU A 17 3.37 -6.53 2.59
C GLU A 17 2.35 -7.68 2.67
N LYS A 18 2.77 -8.80 3.26
CA LYS A 18 1.97 -10.04 3.35
C LYS A 18 1.25 -10.21 4.70
N LEU A 19 1.51 -9.32 5.65
CA LEU A 19 1.01 -9.41 7.03
C LEU A 19 -0.20 -8.50 7.25
N LEU A 20 -0.21 -7.36 6.58
CA LEU A 20 -1.21 -6.30 6.68
C LEU A 20 -2.05 -6.24 5.42
N THR A 21 -3.29 -5.78 5.55
CA THR A 21 -4.16 -5.43 4.43
C THR A 21 -3.70 -4.11 3.78
N PRO A 22 -4.12 -3.80 2.53
CA PRO A 22 -3.82 -2.52 1.91
C PRO A 22 -4.19 -1.29 2.77
N VAL A 23 -5.36 -1.31 3.44
CA VAL A 23 -5.78 -0.24 4.36
C VAL A 23 -4.81 -0.13 5.54
N GLU A 24 -4.45 -1.24 6.19
CA GLU A 24 -3.52 -1.22 7.31
C GLU A 24 -2.11 -0.75 6.90
N LEU A 25 -1.64 -1.10 5.69
CA LEU A 25 -0.39 -0.59 5.13
C LEU A 25 -0.44 0.92 4.90
N ALA A 26 -1.59 1.42 4.43
CA ALA A 26 -1.84 2.83 4.25
C ALA A 26 -1.92 3.56 5.61
N GLU A 27 -2.59 3.01 6.61
CA GLU A 27 -2.59 3.57 7.98
C GLU A 27 -1.20 3.59 8.59
N LEU A 28 -0.43 2.51 8.43
CA LEU A 28 0.96 2.45 8.86
C LEU A 28 1.80 3.54 8.19
N LEU A 29 1.63 3.73 6.88
CA LEU A 29 2.27 4.83 6.15
C LEU A 29 1.87 6.19 6.71
N GLY A 30 0.58 6.43 6.94
CA GLY A 30 0.07 7.66 7.52
C GLY A 30 0.63 7.95 8.90
N GLY A 31 0.85 6.93 9.73
CA GLY A 31 1.47 7.07 11.06
C GLY A 31 2.97 7.35 11.03
N MET A 32 3.66 7.05 9.92
CA MET A 32 5.09 7.33 9.73
C MET A 32 5.34 8.72 9.11
N LEU A 33 4.32 9.34 8.51
CA LEU A 33 4.44 10.65 7.85
C LEU A 33 3.91 11.77 8.74
N GLU A 34 4.64 12.88 8.84
CA GLU A 34 4.22 14.04 9.65
C GLU A 34 2.88 14.63 9.22
N ASN A 35 2.60 14.61 7.91
CA ASN A 35 1.37 15.18 7.33
C ASN A 35 0.25 14.13 7.17
N GLY A 36 0.41 12.95 7.76
CA GLY A 36 -0.52 11.84 7.58
C GLY A 36 -0.49 11.26 6.17
N ILE A 37 -1.53 10.48 5.84
CA ILE A 37 -1.65 9.82 4.55
C ILE A 37 -2.34 10.73 3.52
N SER A 38 -1.76 10.78 2.32
CA SER A 38 -2.30 11.50 1.17
C SER A 38 -2.24 10.62 -0.09
N HIS A 39 -3.02 10.95 -1.10
CA HIS A 39 -3.03 10.19 -2.36
C HIS A 39 -1.64 10.15 -3.02
N SER A 40 -0.94 11.28 -3.04
CA SER A 40 0.43 11.36 -3.57
C SER A 40 1.42 10.51 -2.76
N ALA A 41 1.26 10.43 -1.43
CA ALA A 41 2.05 9.56 -0.60
C ALA A 41 1.79 8.08 -0.92
N ILE A 42 0.53 7.66 -1.08
CA ILE A 42 0.20 6.29 -1.49
C ILE A 42 0.87 5.98 -2.82
N VAL A 43 0.66 6.81 -3.85
CA VAL A 43 1.22 6.58 -5.19
C VAL A 43 2.74 6.47 -5.12
N SER A 44 3.41 7.38 -4.41
CA SER A 44 4.88 7.43 -4.36
C SER A 44 5.48 6.27 -3.56
N TYR A 45 4.99 6.03 -2.34
CA TYR A 45 5.55 5.02 -1.46
C TYR A 45 5.13 3.60 -1.89
N PHE A 46 3.88 3.37 -2.27
CA PHE A 46 3.46 2.05 -2.71
C PHE A 46 4.11 1.68 -4.04
N LYS A 47 4.34 2.63 -4.97
CA LYS A 47 5.06 2.30 -6.21
C LYS A 47 6.51 1.91 -5.96
N ARG A 48 7.17 2.57 -4.99
CA ARG A 48 8.56 2.28 -4.61
C ARG A 48 8.70 1.02 -3.75
N ALA A 49 7.73 0.75 -2.88
CA ALA A 49 7.71 -0.43 -2.02
C ALA A 49 7.32 -1.68 -2.81
N PHE A 50 6.33 -1.55 -3.69
CA PHE A 50 5.65 -2.63 -4.39
C PHE A 50 5.63 -2.35 -5.91
N PRO A 51 6.76 -2.55 -6.61
CA PRO A 51 6.86 -2.17 -8.02
C PRO A 51 5.90 -2.94 -8.94
N ALA A 52 5.41 -4.10 -8.49
CA ALA A 52 4.43 -4.93 -9.19
C ALA A 52 3.05 -4.27 -9.31
N ILE A 53 2.71 -3.30 -8.46
CA ILE A 53 1.42 -2.59 -8.56
C ILE A 53 1.44 -1.71 -9.83
N PRO A 54 0.44 -1.85 -10.72
CA PRO A 54 0.26 -0.95 -11.85
C PRO A 54 0.05 0.47 -11.37
N LEU A 55 0.69 1.44 -12.04
CA LEU A 55 0.50 2.86 -11.71
C LEU A 55 -0.98 3.27 -11.79
N ARG A 56 -1.73 2.73 -12.75
CA ARG A 56 -3.17 2.96 -12.89
C ARG A 56 -3.95 2.59 -11.62
N ALA A 57 -3.65 1.43 -11.02
CA ALA A 57 -4.31 1.01 -9.78
C ALA A 57 -3.99 1.98 -8.62
N LEU A 58 -2.76 2.48 -8.52
CA LEU A 58 -2.39 3.50 -7.53
C LEU A 58 -3.06 4.85 -7.78
N LEU A 59 -3.28 5.24 -9.04
CA LEU A 59 -4.01 6.46 -9.36
C LEU A 59 -5.50 6.34 -8.98
N GLU A 60 -6.12 5.20 -9.27
CA GLU A 60 -7.51 4.90 -8.91
C GLU A 60 -7.71 4.82 -7.39
N SER A 61 -6.64 4.53 -6.63
CA SER A 61 -6.63 4.59 -5.17
C SER A 61 -6.89 6.00 -4.61
N GLY A 62 -6.81 7.05 -5.44
CA GLY A 62 -7.20 8.41 -5.06
C GLY A 62 -8.71 8.60 -4.87
N LEU A 63 -9.51 7.62 -5.30
CA LEU A 63 -10.95 7.58 -5.02
C LEU A 63 -11.26 7.13 -3.58
N TRP A 64 -10.26 6.66 -2.84
CA TRP A 64 -10.44 6.23 -1.46
C TRP A 64 -10.79 7.40 -0.55
N TRP A 65 -11.89 7.26 0.20
CA TRP A 65 -12.50 8.33 1.00
C TRP A 65 -11.55 8.96 2.02
N ARG A 66 -10.51 8.24 2.47
CA ARG A 66 -9.55 8.75 3.46
C ARG A 66 -8.52 9.73 2.89
N VAL A 67 -8.25 9.67 1.59
CA VAL A 67 -7.19 10.46 0.93
C VAL A 67 -7.71 11.38 -0.17
N GLY A 68 -8.95 11.21 -0.58
CA GLY A 68 -9.60 11.98 -1.61
C GLY A 68 -11.11 12.09 -1.37
N LYS A 69 -11.79 12.86 -2.23
CA LYS A 69 -13.25 13.05 -2.17
C LYS A 69 -14.02 11.98 -2.95
N GLY A 70 -13.40 10.83 -3.22
CA GLY A 70 -14.07 9.74 -3.91
C GLY A 70 -14.97 8.92 -2.98
N GLY A 71 -15.73 7.99 -3.55
CA GLY A 71 -16.67 7.14 -2.84
C GLY A 71 -16.14 5.73 -2.52
N MET A 72 -14.86 5.45 -2.77
CA MET A 72 -14.30 4.12 -2.54
C MET A 72 -14.10 3.89 -1.04
N SER A 73 -14.74 2.85 -0.52
CA SER A 73 -14.73 2.41 0.88
C SER A 73 -13.42 1.69 1.23
N ASP A 74 -13.17 1.46 2.52
CA ASP A 74 -12.00 0.69 3.00
C ASP A 74 -11.96 -0.74 2.41
N GLN A 75 -13.12 -1.40 2.33
CA GLN A 75 -13.23 -2.72 1.73
C GLN A 75 -12.91 -2.71 0.22
N GLU A 76 -13.41 -1.70 -0.50
CA GLU A 76 -13.15 -1.57 -1.94
C GLU A 76 -11.68 -1.26 -2.21
N PHE A 77 -11.05 -0.41 -1.39
CA PHE A 77 -9.61 -0.15 -1.48
C PHE A 77 -8.78 -1.41 -1.22
N ASN A 78 -9.17 -2.21 -0.23
CA ASN A 78 -8.54 -3.50 0.03
C ASN A 78 -8.65 -4.42 -1.19
N GLU A 79 -9.86 -4.67 -1.71
CA GLU A 79 -10.03 -5.54 -2.88
C GLU A 79 -9.34 -5.00 -4.14
N HIS A 80 -9.25 -3.67 -4.28
CA HIS A 80 -8.56 -3.01 -5.39
C HIS A 80 -7.05 -3.29 -5.41
N LEU A 81 -6.39 -3.31 -4.24
CA LEU A 81 -4.93 -3.51 -4.14
C LEU A 81 -4.51 -4.93 -3.76
N LYS A 82 -5.45 -5.74 -3.26
CA LYS A 82 -5.26 -7.15 -2.87
C LYS A 82 -4.59 -8.04 -3.92
N PRO A 83 -4.72 -7.83 -5.25
CA PRO A 83 -3.99 -8.65 -6.21
C PRO A 83 -2.47 -8.54 -6.11
N TRP A 84 -1.95 -7.48 -5.50
CA TRP A 84 -0.51 -7.20 -5.42
C TRP A 84 0.03 -7.14 -4.00
N VAL A 85 -0.76 -6.63 -3.06
CA VAL A 85 -0.33 -6.42 -1.67
C VAL A 85 -1.46 -6.77 -0.71
N GLY A 86 -1.15 -7.36 0.43
CA GLY A 86 -2.17 -7.75 1.40
C GLY A 86 -1.96 -9.13 1.99
N ARG A 87 -2.46 -9.30 3.23
CA ARG A 87 -2.69 -10.61 3.82
C ARG A 87 -3.63 -11.42 2.91
N GLY A 88 -3.09 -12.43 2.23
CA GLY A 88 -3.85 -13.26 1.29
C GLY A 88 -3.49 -13.09 -0.18
N VAL A 89 -2.45 -12.32 -0.52
CA VAL A 89 -1.69 -12.55 -1.78
C VAL A 89 -1.04 -13.92 -1.63
N ALA A 90 -1.83 -14.97 -1.87
CA ALA A 90 -1.36 -16.34 -1.89
C ALA A 90 -0.14 -16.39 -2.79
N ALA A 91 0.86 -17.14 -2.34
CA ALA A 91 2.07 -17.45 -3.07
C ALA A 91 1.73 -18.19 -4.38
N CYS A 92 1.18 -17.49 -5.37
CA CYS A 92 1.11 -17.96 -6.74
C CYS A 92 2.46 -17.67 -7.42
N ASN A 93 3.55 -18.14 -6.81
CA ASN A 93 4.86 -18.35 -7.43
C ASN A 93 5.73 -19.15 -6.45
N GLY A 94 5.45 -20.45 -6.39
CA GLY A 94 6.24 -21.45 -5.64
C GLY A 94 5.87 -22.89 -5.96
N GLY A 95 5.02 -23.13 -6.97
CA GLY A 95 4.79 -24.45 -7.53
C GLY A 95 5.87 -24.78 -8.55
N HIS A 96 7.00 -25.30 -8.10
CA HIS A 96 7.80 -26.21 -8.91
C HIS A 96 8.32 -27.32 -7.99
N LEU A 97 7.46 -28.32 -7.80
CA LEU A 97 7.90 -29.68 -7.52
C LEU A 97 8.17 -30.33 -8.88
N VAL A 98 9.45 -30.47 -9.25
CA VAL A 98 9.98 -31.61 -10.02
C VAL A 98 11.34 -31.98 -9.43
#